data_AF-A0A958PAM7-F1
#
_entry.id   AF-A0A958PAM7-F1
#
_cell.length_a   1.000
_cell.length_b   1.000
_cell.length_c   1.000
_cell.angle_alpha   90.00
_cell.angle_beta   90.00
_cell.angle_gamma   90.00
#
_symmetry.space_group_name_H-M   'P 1'
#
loop_
_entity.id
_entity.type
_entity.pdbx_description
1 polymer ?
#
loop_
_entity_poly.entity_id
_entity_poly.type
_entity_poly.pdbx_seq_one_letter_code
_entity_poly.pdbx_strand_id
1 'polypeptide(L)' 'AENPEGAVVIQADKESNTGILVQVMDQIRAAGVQNISVAASLGSVGE' A
#
# COMPACT_ATOMS: atom_id res chain seq x y z
N ALA A 1 0.82 -0.21 -22.78
CA ALA A 1 1.67 -1.23 -22.15
C ALA A 1 1.27 -1.29 -20.68
N GLU A 2 0.74 -2.43 -20.22
CA GLU A 2 0.51 -2.68 -18.80
C GLU A 2 1.85 -3.17 -18.23
N ASN A 3 2.34 -2.55 -17.16
CA ASN A 3 3.70 -2.79 -16.65
C ASN A 3 3.65 -3.76 -15.46
N PRO A 4 3.79 -5.08 -15.66
CA PRO A 4 3.70 -6.08 -14.58
C PRO A 4 4.84 -5.95 -13.54
N GLU A 5 5.91 -5.22 -13.87
CA GLU A 5 7.00 -4.90 -12.96
C GLU A 5 6.77 -3.61 -12.15
N GLY A 6 5.64 -2.93 -12.36
CA GLY A 6 5.29 -1.72 -11.64
C GLY A 6 5.17 -1.98 -10.14
N ALA A 7 6.02 -1.33 -9.35
CA ALA A 7 5.96 -1.42 -7.89
C ALA A 7 4.89 -0.47 -7.35
N VAL A 8 4.07 -0.94 -6.42
CA VAL A 8 3.09 -0.11 -5.71
C VAL A 8 3.60 0.18 -4.31
N VAL A 9 3.59 1.46 -3.92
CA VAL A 9 3.91 1.91 -2.57
C VAL A 9 2.63 2.37 -1.89
N ILE A 10 2.33 1.80 -0.73
CA ILE A 10 1.16 2.17 0.08
C ILE A 10 1.69 2.86 1.35
N GLN A 11 1.34 4.14 1.54
CA GLN A 11 1.58 4.86 2.78
C GLN A 11 0.34 4.72 3.68
N ALA A 12 0.46 3.99 4.78
CA ALA A 12 -0.58 3.85 5.78
C ALA A 12 -0.17 4.59 7.06
N ASP A 13 -1.09 5.26 7.73
CA ASP A 13 -0.85 5.75 9.10
C ASP A 13 -1.10 4.61 10.11
N LYS A 14 -0.58 4.72 11.33
CA LYS A 14 -0.86 3.74 12.41
C LYS A 14 -2.35 3.62 12.75
N GLU A 15 -3.12 4.69 12.54
CA GLU A 15 -4.56 4.72 12.75
C GLU A 15 -5.34 4.22 11.52
N SER A 16 -4.66 3.93 10.40
CA SER A 16 -5.32 3.37 9.22
C SER A 16 -6.01 2.06 9.57
N ASN A 17 -7.30 1.97 9.25
CA ASN A 17 -8.07 0.75 9.45
C ASN A 17 -7.45 -0.38 8.62
N THR A 18 -6.90 -1.38 9.31
CA THR A 18 -6.24 -2.54 8.70
C THR A 18 -7.13 -3.23 7.65
N GLY A 19 -8.45 -3.20 7.82
CA GLY A 19 -9.41 -3.73 6.85
C GLY A 19 -9.34 -3.04 5.49
N ILE A 20 -9.19 -1.72 5.44
CA ILE A 20 -9.07 -0.95 4.18
C ILE A 20 -7.74 -1.26 3.49
N LEU A 21 -6.65 -1.33 4.26
CA LEU A 21 -5.34 -1.68 3.72
C LEU A 21 -5.37 -3.06 3.02
N VAL A 22 -5.99 -4.05 3.66
CA VAL A 22 -6.11 -5.40 3.10
C VAL A 22 -6.95 -5.40 1.81
N GLN A 23 -8.05 -4.64 1.76
CA GLN A 23 -8.86 -4.51 0.54
C GLN A 23 -8.07 -3.92 -0.63
N VAL A 24 -7.27 -2.88 -0.37
CA VAL A 24 -6.42 -2.27 -1.40
C VAL A 24 -5.35 -3.25 -1.88
N MET A 25 -4.71 -3.99 -0.96
CA MET A 25 -3.72 -5.01 -1.32
C MET A 25 -4.33 -6.15 -2.15
N ASP A 26 -5.57 -6.54 -1.89
CA ASP A 26 -6.27 -7.58 -2.66
C ASP A 26 -6.53 -7.12 -4.10
N GLN A 27 -6.99 -5.89 -4.28
CA GLN A 27 -7.22 -5.30 -5.62
C GLN A 27 -5.92 -5.19 -6.42
N ILE A 28 -4.81 -4.79 -5.79
CA ILE A 28 -3.50 -4.68 -6.45
C ILE A 28 -3.02 -6.07 -6.91
N ARG A 29 -3.21 -7.11 -6.09
CA ARG A 29 -2.88 -8.49 -6.46
C ARG A 29 -3.77 -9.03 -7.58
N ALA A 30 -5.06 -8.71 -7.55
CA ALA A 30 -6.00 -9.08 -8.62
C ALA A 30 -5.62 -8.44 -9.97
N ALA A 31 -4.96 -7.28 -9.95
CA ALA A 31 -4.38 -6.62 -11.12
C ALA A 31 -3.03 -7.21 -11.56
N GLY A 32 -2.56 -8.32 -10.96
CA GLY A 32 -1.34 -9.01 -11.34
C GLY A 32 -0.05 -8.41 -10.77
N VAL A 33 -0.15 -7.40 -9.90
CA VAL A 33 1.02 -6.75 -9.28
C VAL A 33 1.42 -7.49 -8.00
N GLN A 34 2.66 -8.00 -7.98
CA GLN A 34 3.18 -8.75 -6.82
C GLN A 34 4.13 -7.93 -5.95
N ASN A 35 4.76 -6.90 -6.51
CA ASN A 35 5.72 -6.05 -5.80
C ASN A 35 4.99 -4.91 -5.07
N ILE A 36 4.51 -5.21 -3.86
CA ILE A 36 3.81 -4.25 -3.01
C ILE A 36 4.68 -3.94 -1.79
N SER A 37 4.99 -2.65 -1.59
CA SER A 37 5.69 -2.15 -0.41
C SER A 37 4.75 -1.31 0.43
N VAL A 38 4.61 -1.63 1.72
CA VAL A 38 3.79 -0.87 2.66
C VAL A 38 4.70 -0.14 3.64
N ALA A 39 4.58 1.17 3.70
CA ALA A 39 5.28 2.01 4.67
C ALA A 39 4.25 2.57 5.65
N ALA A 40 4.52 2.40 6.95
CA ALA A 40 3.76 3.08 7.99
C ALA A 40 4.36 4.47 8.20
N SER A 41 3.59 5.52 7.92
CA SER A 41 3.93 6.86 8.39
C SER A 41 3.62 6.88 9.89
N LEU A 42 4.63 7.06 10.75
CA LEU A 42 4.33 7.78 11.99
C LEU A 42 4.00 9.18 11.50
N GLY A 43 2.74 9.63 11.65
CA GLY A 43 2.44 11.06 11.53
C GLY A 43 3.55 11.86 12.22
N SER A 44 4.09 12.85 11.51
CA SER A 44 5.19 13.71 11.96
C SER A 44 5.15 13.90 13.47
N VAL A 45 6.08 13.26 14.19
CA VAL A 45 6.37 13.66 15.57
C VAL A 45 6.89 15.07 15.42
N GLY A 46 6.10 16.04 15.90
CA GLY A 46 6.18 17.44 15.52
C GLY A 46 7.60 17.99 15.40
N GLU A 47 7.81 18.74 14.32
CA GLU A 47 8.72 19.87 14.34
C GLU A 47 8.03 21.07 15.00
#